data_AF-A0A821KNR4-F1
#
_entry.id   AF-A0A821KNR4-F1
#
_cell.length_a   1.000
_cell.length_b   1.000
_cell.length_c   1.000
_cell.angle_alpha   90.00
_cell.angle_beta   90.00
_cell.angle_gamma   90.00
#
_symmetry.space_group_name_H-M   'P 1'
#
loop_
_entity.id
_entity.type
_entity.pdbx_description
1 polymer ?
#
loop_
_entity_poly.entity_id
_entity_poly.type
_entity_poly.pdbx_seq_one_letter_code
_entity_poly.pdbx_strand_id
1 'polypeptide(L)'
;MTNDYHYIKLKQNKNISQLLFSSKFKLLIDYDDYNKQILFSSISNYGTIINTTNVSIKNCYSEKEFIKRNIRQYDRLESTSSIIITFNSSSFIDYHHKDKLNYPLRLSVRFRTLGRISNGVLLSLTYKTITSIIPFIIIEHTNGKIEITILELDQRNALSNVTTVQCGKNVNNDNWHKLQFEIDLNGIFKIIIDDDIRTSQIPTYVITNWNLNALLVGDTRRLTTDIFQPFIGYMSDLIFNNEYLFTSLTTRKQRIQSSFHYSSQHIIVGYRIAFFNLITIETQTSLIVFSERENQNKNHGKLDIYFLFRSYVPDGIILYRYAQGLNEYFAIGLRAGILTLFMDFGFGKRQIVSDESKKLTDGKWHEVRITKIGTD
;
A
#
# COMPACT_ATOMS: atom_id res chain seq x y z
N MET A 1 17.07 -44.39 -18.28
CA MET A 1 15.84 -44.35 -19.11
C MET A 1 14.80 -45.10 -18.30
N THR A 2 13.68 -44.59 -17.82
CA THR A 2 12.88 -43.37 -18.08
C THR A 2 12.03 -43.21 -16.80
N ASN A 3 12.15 -42.08 -16.10
CA ASN A 3 11.24 -41.79 -14.98
C ASN A 3 9.99 -41.12 -15.55
N ASP A 4 8.90 -41.88 -15.54
CA ASP A 4 7.56 -41.44 -15.90
C ASP A 4 7.08 -40.35 -14.93
N TYR A 5 6.82 -39.16 -15.47
CA TYR A 5 6.11 -38.11 -14.76
C TYR A 5 4.61 -38.39 -14.87
N HIS A 6 3.95 -38.60 -13.73
CA HIS A 6 2.50 -38.71 -13.64
C HIS A 6 1.84 -37.38 -14.01
N TYR A 7 1.20 -37.33 -15.17
CA TYR A 7 0.24 -36.28 -15.52
C TYR A 7 -1.08 -36.57 -14.80
N ILE A 8 -1.58 -35.62 -14.01
CA ILE A 8 -2.98 -35.64 -13.56
C ILE A 8 -3.85 -35.25 -14.77
N LYS A 9 -4.40 -36.27 -15.42
CA LYS A 9 -5.42 -36.19 -16.46
C LYS A 9 -6.75 -35.82 -15.80
N LEU A 10 -7.18 -34.56 -15.92
CA LEU A 10 -8.53 -34.16 -15.50
C LEU A 10 -9.55 -34.85 -16.40
N LYS A 11 -10.26 -35.85 -15.83
CA LYS A 11 -11.33 -36.60 -16.46
C LYS A 11 -12.54 -35.66 -16.61
N GLN A 12 -12.91 -35.35 -17.86
CA GLN A 12 -14.19 -34.72 -18.19
C GLN A 12 -15.33 -35.65 -17.73
N ASN A 13 -16.04 -35.29 -16.67
CA ASN A 13 -17.37 -35.81 -16.42
C ASN A 13 -18.39 -34.88 -17.07
N LYS A 14 -19.09 -35.44 -18.07
CA LYS A 14 -20.26 -34.83 -18.72
C LYS A 14 -21.38 -34.68 -17.67
N ASN A 15 -22.12 -33.58 -17.81
CA ASN A 15 -23.31 -33.18 -17.04
C ASN A 15 -23.02 -32.54 -15.67
N ILE A 16 -22.61 -31.27 -15.68
CA ILE A 16 -23.28 -30.16 -14.98
C ILE A 16 -23.01 -28.91 -15.83
N SER A 17 -24.07 -28.16 -16.09
CA SER A 17 -24.17 -26.99 -16.95
C SER A 17 -23.28 -25.83 -16.50
N GLN A 18 -22.66 -25.18 -17.50
CA GLN A 18 -22.22 -23.77 -17.53
C GLN A 18 -21.76 -23.12 -16.22
N LEU A 19 -20.45 -22.86 -16.12
CA LEU A 19 -19.93 -21.64 -15.51
C LEU A 19 -18.84 -21.08 -16.42
N LEU A 20 -19.20 -20.07 -17.21
CA LEU A 20 -18.25 -19.20 -17.89
C LEU A 20 -17.38 -18.53 -16.82
N PHE A 21 -16.08 -18.79 -16.85
CA PHE A 21 -15.12 -18.02 -16.07
C PHE A 21 -14.28 -17.19 -17.04
N SER A 22 -14.53 -15.89 -17.01
CA SER A 22 -13.64 -14.85 -17.54
C SER A 22 -12.34 -14.80 -16.74
N SER A 23 -11.29 -14.28 -17.37
CA SER A 23 -9.94 -14.05 -16.84
C SER A 23 -9.95 -13.52 -15.40
N LYS A 24 -9.45 -14.33 -14.45
CA LYS A 24 -9.41 -14.01 -13.02
C LYS A 24 -8.06 -14.43 -12.43
N PHE A 25 -7.45 -13.55 -11.63
CA PHE A 25 -6.38 -13.92 -10.70
C PHE A 25 -6.93 -14.94 -9.70
N LYS A 26 -6.26 -16.08 -9.52
CA LYS A 26 -6.67 -17.11 -8.56
C LYS A 26 -5.49 -17.45 -7.67
N LEU A 27 -5.53 -17.09 -6.38
CA LEU A 27 -4.55 -17.56 -5.40
C LEU A 27 -4.93 -19.00 -5.00
N LEU A 28 -4.50 -20.01 -5.77
CA LEU A 28 -4.58 -21.41 -5.32
C LEU A 28 -3.43 -21.65 -4.34
N ILE A 29 -3.63 -22.29 -3.18
CA ILE A 29 -2.54 -22.67 -2.26
C ILE A 29 -2.75 -24.09 -1.74
N ASP A 30 -2.15 -25.11 -2.34
CA ASP A 30 -2.20 -26.50 -1.85
C ASP A 30 -1.29 -26.73 -0.59
N TYR A 31 -1.73 -27.42 0.50
CA TYR A 31 -0.89 -28.04 1.58
C TYR A 31 -1.46 -28.97 2.73
N ASP A 32 -1.02 -30.23 2.76
CA ASP A 32 -1.52 -31.36 3.58
C ASP A 32 -1.38 -31.24 5.12
N ASP A 33 -2.06 -32.13 5.82
CA ASP A 33 -2.53 -32.11 7.21
C ASP A 33 -1.54 -31.74 8.35
N TYR A 34 -2.16 -31.17 9.41
CA TYR A 34 -1.66 -30.81 10.75
C TYR A 34 -0.91 -29.46 10.94
N ASN A 35 -1.70 -28.47 11.39
CA ASN A 35 -1.30 -27.31 12.22
C ASN A 35 -0.34 -26.26 11.63
N LYS A 36 -0.57 -25.74 10.41
CA LYS A 36 0.35 -24.75 9.81
C LYS A 36 -0.37 -23.62 9.06
N GLN A 37 -0.16 -22.39 9.52
CA GLN A 37 -0.76 -21.14 9.06
C GLN A 37 0.17 -20.38 8.09
N ILE A 38 -0.37 -19.77 7.03
CA ILE A 38 0.36 -18.83 6.15
C ILE A 38 -0.15 -17.41 6.39
N LEU A 39 0.74 -16.46 6.71
CA LEU A 39 0.35 -15.05 6.92
C LEU A 39 0.82 -14.11 5.79
N PHE A 40 -0.07 -13.27 5.26
CA PHE A 40 0.26 -12.25 4.23
C PHE A 40 0.21 -10.83 4.77
N SER A 41 1.02 -9.93 4.21
CA SER A 41 1.06 -8.53 4.62
C SER A 41 0.45 -7.56 3.58
N SER A 42 0.82 -7.55 2.30
CA SER A 42 0.30 -6.53 1.35
C SER A 42 -0.44 -7.12 0.16
N ILE A 43 -1.71 -6.74 0.00
CA ILE A 43 -2.55 -7.09 -1.15
C ILE A 43 -2.88 -5.89 -2.04
N SER A 44 -2.55 -4.67 -1.60
CA SER A 44 -3.03 -3.40 -2.18
C SER A 44 -2.73 -3.19 -3.69
N ASN A 45 -1.85 -4.00 -4.29
CA ASN A 45 -1.55 -3.94 -5.72
C ASN A 45 -2.37 -4.88 -6.62
N TYR A 46 -3.15 -5.82 -6.07
CA TYR A 46 -3.68 -6.93 -6.87
C TYR A 46 -5.16 -6.84 -7.23
N GLY A 47 -5.87 -5.80 -6.79
CA GLY A 47 -7.30 -5.58 -7.03
C GLY A 47 -8.16 -5.78 -5.78
N THR A 48 -9.46 -5.57 -5.93
CA THR A 48 -10.44 -5.80 -4.85
C THR A 48 -10.64 -7.30 -4.63
N ILE A 49 -10.82 -7.72 -3.38
CA ILE A 49 -11.18 -9.12 -3.06
C ILE A 49 -12.59 -9.36 -3.60
N ILE A 50 -12.73 -10.25 -4.59
CA ILE A 50 -14.02 -10.60 -5.19
C ILE A 50 -14.58 -11.92 -4.70
N ASN A 51 -13.74 -12.78 -4.11
CA ASN A 51 -14.18 -14.00 -3.46
C ASN A 51 -13.14 -14.50 -2.46
N THR A 52 -13.62 -15.16 -1.40
CA THR A 52 -12.80 -15.91 -0.44
C THR A 52 -13.44 -17.27 -0.21
N THR A 53 -12.64 -18.32 -0.21
CA THR A 53 -13.09 -19.66 0.20
C THR A 53 -12.30 -20.05 1.43
N ASN A 54 -12.94 -20.41 2.55
CA ASN A 54 -12.30 -20.87 3.79
C ASN A 54 -11.20 -19.95 4.39
N VAL A 55 -11.14 -18.68 4.00
CA VAL A 55 -10.17 -17.71 4.53
C VAL A 55 -10.73 -17.06 5.78
N SER A 56 -10.03 -17.19 6.91
CA SER A 56 -10.31 -16.38 8.09
C SER A 56 -9.46 -15.11 8.05
N ILE A 57 -10.08 -13.98 7.68
CA ILE A 57 -9.44 -12.66 7.82
C ILE A 57 -9.49 -12.29 9.30
N LYS A 58 -8.51 -12.78 10.06
CA LYS A 58 -8.26 -12.28 11.42
C LYS A 58 -7.50 -10.97 11.28
N ASN A 59 -8.20 -9.85 11.37
CA ASN A 59 -7.53 -8.59 11.73
C ASN A 59 -6.77 -8.86 13.04
N CYS A 60 -5.46 -9.03 12.95
CA CYS A 60 -4.63 -9.34 14.11
C CYS A 60 -4.51 -8.09 14.99
N TYR A 61 -5.59 -7.73 15.67
CA TYR A 61 -5.61 -6.84 16.83
C TYR A 61 -5.24 -7.62 18.10
N SER A 62 -4.29 -8.55 18.03
CA SER A 62 -3.70 -9.13 19.23
C SER A 62 -2.22 -8.80 19.29
N GLU A 63 -1.98 -7.57 19.71
CA GLU A 63 -0.72 -7.01 20.21
C GLU A 63 0.16 -8.01 20.99
N LYS A 64 -0.42 -8.99 21.72
CA LYS A 64 0.29 -9.74 22.76
C LYS A 64 1.41 -10.69 22.30
N GLU A 65 1.31 -11.35 21.15
CA GLU A 65 2.33 -12.35 20.75
C GLU A 65 3.54 -11.74 20.04
N PHE A 66 3.32 -10.72 19.21
CA PHE A 66 4.41 -10.05 18.48
C PHE A 66 5.20 -9.11 19.41
N ILE A 67 4.51 -8.45 20.35
CA ILE A 67 5.11 -7.54 21.33
C ILE A 67 6.05 -8.30 22.28
N LYS A 68 5.69 -9.49 22.77
CA LYS A 68 6.53 -10.24 23.74
C LYS A 68 7.94 -10.56 23.24
N ARG A 69 8.18 -10.67 21.94
CA ARG A 69 9.51 -10.99 21.38
C ARG A 69 10.31 -9.75 20.95
N ASN A 70 9.67 -8.60 20.71
CA ASN A 70 10.32 -7.42 20.10
C ASN A 70 10.32 -6.14 20.97
N ILE A 71 9.73 -6.15 22.17
CA ILE A 71 9.71 -4.99 23.10
C ILE A 71 11.10 -4.37 23.33
N ARG A 72 12.14 -5.20 23.47
CA ARG A 72 13.47 -4.70 23.90
C ARG A 72 14.19 -3.82 22.87
N GLN A 73 13.77 -3.82 21.59
CA GLN A 73 14.40 -2.99 20.55
C GLN A 73 13.69 -1.66 20.30
N TYR A 74 12.40 -1.52 20.64
CA TYR A 74 11.62 -0.32 20.32
C TYR A 74 11.39 0.62 21.52
N ASP A 75 11.59 0.15 22.76
CA ASP A 75 11.54 0.97 23.98
C ASP A 75 12.76 1.90 24.18
N ARG A 76 13.67 1.99 23.19
CA ARG A 76 14.82 2.92 23.23
C ARG A 76 14.67 4.16 22.34
N LEU A 77 13.49 4.43 21.77
CA LEU A 77 13.32 5.52 20.82
C LEU A 77 12.83 6.79 21.51
N GLU A 78 13.81 7.68 21.75
CA GLU A 78 13.77 9.13 21.94
C GLU A 78 12.56 9.73 22.71
N SER A 79 12.86 10.45 23.79
CA SER A 79 11.95 11.38 24.44
C SER A 79 11.62 12.56 23.52
N THR A 80 10.88 12.32 22.44
CA THR A 80 10.39 13.40 21.58
C THR A 80 9.17 14.01 22.25
N SER A 81 9.18 15.33 22.46
CA SER A 81 8.01 16.09 22.94
C SER A 81 6.84 16.09 21.94
N SER A 82 7.05 15.58 20.72
CA SER A 82 6.06 15.52 19.65
C SER A 82 5.19 14.26 19.68
N ILE A 83 3.94 14.42 19.25
CA ILE A 83 2.98 13.32 19.11
C ILE A 83 3.32 12.55 17.84
N ILE A 84 3.57 11.26 18.02
CA ILE A 84 3.82 10.31 16.93
C ILE A 84 2.57 9.46 16.74
N ILE A 85 2.19 9.27 15.49
CA ILE A 85 1.10 8.39 15.08
C ILE A 85 1.68 7.26 14.25
N THR A 86 1.39 6.03 14.66
CA THR A 86 1.67 4.82 13.87
C THR A 86 0.52 4.60 12.89
N PHE A 87 0.88 4.50 11.60
CA PHE A 87 -0.01 4.15 10.51
C PHE A 87 0.25 2.71 10.06
N ASN A 88 -0.80 1.91 10.05
CA ASN A 88 -0.86 0.60 9.40
C ASN A 88 -1.58 0.72 8.05
N SER A 89 -1.62 -0.37 7.28
CA SER A 89 -2.27 -0.40 5.95
C SER A 89 -3.78 -0.12 5.95
N SER A 90 -4.38 0.09 7.11
CA SER A 90 -5.80 0.38 7.30
C SER A 90 -6.06 1.65 8.13
N SER A 91 -5.01 2.39 8.51
CA SER A 91 -5.08 3.62 9.28
C SER A 91 -5.38 4.80 8.39
N PHE A 92 -6.23 5.71 8.85
CA PHE A 92 -6.44 6.99 8.18
C PHE A 92 -6.85 8.07 9.17
N ILE A 93 -6.60 9.32 8.79
CA ILE A 93 -7.16 10.50 9.44
C ILE A 93 -7.68 11.44 8.35
N ASP A 94 -8.93 11.88 8.50
CA ASP A 94 -9.54 12.92 7.68
C ASP A 94 -9.66 14.17 8.53
N TYR A 95 -8.98 15.24 8.15
CA TYR A 95 -9.20 16.58 8.66
C TYR A 95 -10.13 17.34 7.70
N HIS A 96 -11.14 18.01 8.25
CA HIS A 96 -12.14 18.78 7.52
C HIS A 96 -12.33 20.16 8.15
N HIS A 97 -12.09 21.20 7.36
CA HIS A 97 -12.32 22.58 7.71
C HIS A 97 -13.73 22.99 7.27
N LYS A 98 -14.41 23.83 8.05
CA LYS A 98 -15.77 24.28 7.74
C LYS A 98 -15.79 25.17 6.49
N ASP A 99 -14.79 26.02 6.36
CA ASP A 99 -14.64 26.99 5.28
C ASP A 99 -13.53 26.58 4.30
N LYS A 100 -13.42 27.30 3.18
CA LYS A 100 -12.31 27.17 2.23
C LYS A 100 -10.97 27.53 2.91
N LEU A 101 -9.91 26.79 2.58
CA LEU A 101 -8.58 27.02 3.12
C LEU A 101 -7.97 28.31 2.57
N ASN A 102 -7.29 29.05 3.46
CA ASN A 102 -6.62 30.30 3.13
C ASN A 102 -5.22 30.04 2.57
N TYR A 103 -4.84 30.83 1.55
CA TYR A 103 -3.50 30.85 1.00
C TYR A 103 -2.59 31.86 1.73
N PRO A 104 -1.26 31.67 1.71
CA PRO A 104 -0.55 30.51 1.13
C PRO A 104 -0.85 29.24 1.93
N LEU A 105 -0.97 28.11 1.24
CA LEU A 105 -1.11 26.82 1.92
C LEU A 105 0.29 26.40 2.37
N ARG A 106 0.45 26.10 3.66
CA ARG A 106 1.70 25.67 4.26
C ARG A 106 1.49 24.39 5.03
N LEU A 107 2.22 23.36 4.65
CA LEU A 107 2.11 22.03 5.20
C LEU A 107 3.49 21.53 5.59
N SER A 108 3.63 20.95 6.77
CA SER A 108 4.82 20.22 7.16
C SER A 108 4.45 18.97 7.92
N VAL A 109 5.19 17.89 7.69
CA VAL A 109 5.05 16.64 8.44
C VAL A 109 6.40 15.96 8.51
N ARG A 110 6.68 15.30 9.64
CA ARG A 110 7.78 14.34 9.69
C ARG A 110 7.21 12.96 9.44
N PHE A 111 7.91 12.15 8.65
CA PHE A 111 7.52 10.78 8.37
C PHE A 111 8.71 9.84 8.45
N ARG A 112 8.44 8.57 8.75
CA ARG A 112 9.41 7.47 8.74
C ARG A 112 8.72 6.24 8.17
N THR A 113 9.27 5.66 7.11
CA THR A 113 8.76 4.45 6.47
C THR A 113 9.87 3.46 6.17
N LEU A 114 9.52 2.17 6.09
CA LEU A 114 10.48 1.07 5.94
C LEU A 114 10.92 0.91 4.48
N GLY A 115 12.17 0.51 4.24
CA GLY A 115 12.75 0.39 2.88
C GLY A 115 12.06 -0.58 1.95
N ARG A 116 11.37 -1.55 2.54
CA ARG A 116 10.54 -2.53 1.85
C ARG A 116 9.21 -1.98 1.33
N ILE A 117 8.76 -0.85 1.87
CA ILE A 117 7.56 -0.15 1.39
C ILE A 117 7.99 0.73 0.23
N SER A 118 7.63 0.32 -0.98
CA SER A 118 7.97 1.08 -2.19
C SER A 118 7.09 2.29 -2.37
N ASN A 119 5.81 2.20 -2.01
CA ASN A 119 4.83 3.25 -2.25
C ASN A 119 3.92 3.48 -1.03
N GLY A 120 3.40 4.69 -0.88
CA GLY A 120 2.37 4.98 0.12
C GLY A 120 1.98 6.45 0.13
N VAL A 121 0.68 6.74 0.16
CA VAL A 121 0.16 8.12 0.19
C VAL A 121 0.32 8.72 1.58
N LEU A 122 1.09 9.79 1.69
CA LEU A 122 1.25 10.49 2.95
C LEU A 122 0.03 11.36 3.20
N LEU A 123 -0.27 12.25 2.25
CA LEU A 123 -1.23 13.33 2.41
C LEU A 123 -1.98 13.60 1.09
N SER A 124 -3.25 14.00 1.19
CA SER A 124 -3.98 14.55 0.05
C SER A 124 -4.82 15.75 0.44
N LEU A 125 -4.64 16.87 -0.28
CA LEU A 125 -5.50 18.04 -0.15
C LEU A 125 -6.68 17.90 -1.11
N THR A 126 -7.87 18.03 -0.54
CA THR A 126 -9.12 17.70 -1.21
C THR A 126 -10.19 18.77 -0.99
N TYR A 127 -11.20 18.76 -1.85
CA TYR A 127 -12.49 19.35 -1.56
C TYR A 127 -13.47 18.23 -1.18
N LYS A 128 -13.93 18.27 0.06
CA LYS A 128 -14.92 17.36 0.61
C LYS A 128 -16.27 18.06 0.63
N THR A 129 -17.20 17.50 -0.12
CA THR A 129 -18.62 17.85 -0.05
C THR A 129 -19.35 16.84 0.85
N ILE A 130 -20.68 16.96 0.95
CA ILE A 130 -21.51 15.99 1.67
C ILE A 130 -21.46 14.60 1.01
N THR A 131 -21.31 14.54 -0.32
CA THR A 131 -21.46 13.30 -1.10
C THR A 131 -20.21 12.86 -1.86
N SER A 132 -19.21 13.73 -1.99
CA SER A 132 -18.01 13.48 -2.78
C SER A 132 -16.75 14.03 -2.14
N ILE A 133 -15.63 13.40 -2.46
CA ILE A 133 -14.30 13.90 -2.12
C ILE A 133 -13.50 14.00 -3.41
N ILE A 134 -13.03 15.21 -3.71
CA ILE A 134 -12.33 15.52 -4.95
C ILE A 134 -10.87 15.86 -4.59
N PRO A 135 -9.89 15.07 -5.05
CA PRO A 135 -8.48 15.37 -4.81
C PRO A 135 -7.97 16.46 -5.74
N PHE A 136 -7.12 17.33 -5.22
CA PHE A 136 -6.38 18.33 -6.01
C PHE A 136 -4.88 18.16 -5.86
N ILE A 137 -4.40 17.82 -4.66
CA ILE A 137 -2.98 17.56 -4.42
C ILE A 137 -2.86 16.21 -3.74
N ILE A 138 -1.93 15.40 -4.22
CA ILE A 138 -1.59 14.10 -3.66
C ILE A 138 -0.09 14.10 -3.42
N ILE A 139 0.31 13.74 -2.21
CA ILE A 139 1.71 13.65 -1.79
C ILE A 139 1.95 12.21 -1.37
N GLU A 140 2.79 11.51 -2.11
CA GLU A 140 3.11 10.12 -1.86
C GLU A 140 4.61 9.89 -1.82
N HIS A 141 5.01 8.86 -1.09
CA HIS A 141 6.31 8.26 -1.27
C HIS A 141 6.22 7.23 -2.37
N THR A 142 7.12 7.29 -3.34
CA THR A 142 7.18 6.40 -4.50
C THR A 142 8.63 6.10 -4.84
N ASN A 143 9.04 4.83 -4.70
CA ASN A 143 10.36 4.30 -5.03
C ASN A 143 11.54 5.10 -4.42
N GLY A 144 11.47 5.40 -3.13
CA GLY A 144 12.54 6.09 -2.40
C GLY A 144 12.51 7.61 -2.56
N LYS A 145 11.52 8.20 -3.22
CA LYS A 145 11.36 9.66 -3.36
C LYS A 145 9.97 10.09 -2.92
N ILE A 146 9.80 11.38 -2.64
CA ILE A 146 8.47 11.97 -2.54
C ILE A 146 8.05 12.47 -3.92
N GLU A 147 6.82 12.15 -4.32
CA GLU A 147 6.15 12.68 -5.49
C GLU A 147 4.94 13.51 -5.04
N ILE A 148 4.84 14.73 -5.58
CA ILE A 148 3.64 15.55 -5.48
C ILE A 148 2.97 15.58 -6.83
N THR A 149 1.69 15.25 -6.83
CA THR A 149 0.82 15.24 -8.00
C THR A 149 -0.29 16.27 -7.78
N ILE A 150 -0.33 17.28 -8.64
CA ILE A 150 -1.37 18.29 -8.69
C ILE A 150 -2.30 17.99 -9.85
N LEU A 151 -3.60 17.87 -9.56
CA LEU A 151 -4.64 17.58 -10.51
C LEU A 151 -5.35 18.88 -10.91
N GLU A 152 -5.36 19.16 -12.22
CA GLU A 152 -6.16 20.23 -12.80
C GLU A 152 -7.49 19.64 -13.25
N LEU A 153 -8.58 20.24 -12.79
CA LEU A 153 -9.93 19.80 -13.11
C LEU A 153 -10.65 20.86 -13.93
N ASP A 154 -11.44 20.43 -14.91
CA ASP A 154 -12.34 21.31 -15.65
C ASP A 154 -13.57 21.71 -14.80
N GLN A 155 -14.46 22.54 -15.36
CA GLN A 155 -15.67 23.01 -14.67
C GLN A 155 -16.65 21.88 -14.28
N ARG A 156 -16.50 20.68 -14.87
CA ARG A 156 -17.30 19.49 -14.57
C ARG A 156 -16.58 18.54 -13.61
N ASN A 157 -15.47 18.97 -13.01
CA ASN A 157 -14.57 18.17 -12.19
C ASN A 157 -13.93 16.98 -12.95
N ALA A 158 -13.85 17.04 -14.28
CA ALA A 158 -13.10 16.06 -15.06
C ALA A 158 -11.62 16.43 -15.11
N LEU A 159 -10.74 15.43 -15.01
CA LEU A 159 -9.30 15.64 -15.08
C LEU A 159 -8.89 16.21 -16.44
N SER A 160 -8.31 17.41 -16.45
CA SER A 160 -7.84 18.09 -17.65
C SER A 160 -6.33 18.03 -17.81
N ASN A 161 -5.58 18.11 -16.71
CA ASN A 161 -4.12 18.06 -16.71
C ASN A 161 -3.56 17.54 -15.38
N VAL A 162 -2.31 17.10 -15.39
CA VAL A 162 -1.59 16.59 -14.21
C VAL A 162 -0.18 17.18 -14.19
N THR A 163 0.19 17.81 -13.08
CA THR A 163 1.56 18.26 -12.83
C THR A 163 2.19 17.40 -11.75
N THR A 164 3.35 16.78 -12.03
CA THR A 164 4.08 15.97 -11.05
C THR A 164 5.48 16.52 -10.78
N VAL A 165 5.90 16.49 -9.52
CA VAL A 165 7.26 16.88 -9.10
C VAL A 165 7.79 15.89 -8.08
N GLN A 166 8.99 15.36 -8.34
CA GLN A 166 9.70 14.47 -7.41
C GLN A 166 10.80 15.19 -6.64
N CYS A 167 10.93 14.89 -5.35
CA CYS A 167 11.91 15.46 -4.43
C CYS A 167 12.43 14.41 -3.45
N GLY A 168 13.68 14.56 -2.99
CA GLY A 168 14.33 13.64 -2.07
C GLY A 168 14.90 12.38 -2.74
N LYS A 169 15.63 11.60 -1.94
CA LYS A 169 16.23 10.31 -2.32
C LYS A 169 16.31 9.40 -1.11
N ASN A 170 16.06 8.11 -1.31
CA ASN A 170 16.08 7.06 -0.28
C ASN A 170 15.28 7.42 0.98
N VAL A 171 14.11 8.06 0.82
CA VAL A 171 13.30 8.53 1.95
C VAL A 171 12.55 7.40 2.67
N ASN A 172 12.68 6.17 2.18
CA ASN A 172 12.19 4.95 2.83
C ASN A 172 13.30 4.21 3.58
N ASN A 173 14.32 4.89 4.09
CA ASN A 173 15.45 4.24 4.78
C ASN A 173 15.19 3.87 6.26
N ASP A 174 13.94 3.88 6.72
CA ASP A 174 13.57 3.75 8.13
C ASP A 174 14.17 4.83 9.06
N ASN A 175 14.47 6.01 8.54
CA ASN A 175 14.79 7.20 9.33
C ASN A 175 13.68 8.25 9.21
N TRP A 176 13.72 9.22 10.12
CA TRP A 176 12.84 10.39 10.05
C TRP A 176 13.27 11.35 8.96
N HIS A 177 12.33 11.68 8.10
CA HIS A 177 12.44 12.71 7.07
C HIS A 177 11.43 13.82 7.35
N LYS A 178 11.77 15.07 7.03
CA LYS A 178 10.86 16.21 7.14
C LYS A 178 10.40 16.64 5.76
N LEU A 179 9.10 16.55 5.54
CA LEU A 179 8.43 17.12 4.37
C LEU A 179 7.89 18.51 4.69
N GLN A 180 8.11 19.45 3.78
CA GLN A 180 7.45 20.75 3.77
C GLN A 180 6.92 21.05 2.37
N PHE A 181 5.71 21.57 2.30
CA PHE A 181 5.05 22.00 1.08
C PHE A 181 4.46 23.39 1.30
N GLU A 182 4.72 24.30 0.36
CA GLU A 182 4.14 25.64 0.35
C GLU A 182 3.64 25.96 -1.06
N ILE A 183 2.45 26.55 -1.18
CA ILE A 183 1.93 27.07 -2.45
C ILE A 183 1.23 28.40 -2.25
N ASP A 184 1.56 29.37 -3.09
CA ASP A 184 0.98 30.71 -3.06
C ASP A 184 -0.21 30.88 -4.03
N LEU A 185 -0.83 32.06 -4.00
CA LEU A 185 -1.94 32.40 -4.90
C LEU A 185 -1.52 32.52 -6.36
N ASN A 186 -0.24 32.69 -6.65
CA ASN A 186 0.28 32.82 -8.01
C ASN A 186 0.51 31.46 -8.67
N GLY A 187 0.39 30.35 -7.90
CA GLY A 187 0.63 28.99 -8.35
C GLY A 187 2.08 28.54 -8.24
N ILE A 188 2.95 29.34 -7.60
CA ILE A 188 4.32 28.95 -7.30
C ILE A 188 4.29 28.06 -6.07
N PHE A 189 4.82 26.85 -6.19
CA PHE A 189 4.92 25.92 -5.07
C PHE A 189 6.33 25.41 -4.86
N LYS A 190 6.62 25.15 -3.58
CA LYS A 190 7.90 24.67 -3.10
C LYS A 190 7.70 23.38 -2.31
N ILE A 191 8.56 22.41 -2.58
CA ILE A 191 8.66 21.13 -1.88
C ILE A 191 10.04 21.06 -1.26
N ILE A 192 10.09 20.70 0.01
CA ILE A 192 11.34 20.53 0.75
C ILE A 192 11.30 19.17 1.43
N ILE A 193 12.24 18.31 1.08
CA ILE A 193 12.49 17.05 1.77
C ILE A 193 13.88 17.11 2.38
N ASP A 194 13.93 17.29 3.69
CA ASP A 194 15.16 17.59 4.44
C ASP A 194 15.88 18.81 3.84
N ASP A 195 16.98 18.58 3.10
CA ASP A 195 17.78 19.60 2.43
C ASP A 195 17.52 19.70 0.91
N ASP A 196 16.80 18.75 0.30
CA ASP A 196 16.43 18.82 -1.13
C ASP A 196 15.24 19.75 -1.30
N ILE A 197 15.41 20.80 -2.09
CA ILE A 197 14.42 21.84 -2.35
C ILE A 197 14.07 21.83 -3.84
N ARG A 198 12.78 21.70 -4.14
CA ARG A 198 12.24 21.83 -5.50
C ARG A 198 11.19 22.92 -5.55
N THR A 199 11.22 23.73 -6.59
CA THR A 199 10.21 24.74 -6.89
C THR A 199 9.64 24.46 -8.26
N SER A 200 8.33 24.64 -8.40
CA SER A 200 7.63 24.57 -9.68
C SER A 200 6.46 25.54 -9.67
N GLN A 201 5.78 25.66 -10.80
CA GLN A 201 4.66 26.57 -10.98
C GLN A 201 3.55 25.87 -11.73
N ILE A 202 2.32 26.09 -11.27
CA ILE A 202 1.11 25.78 -12.02
C ILE A 202 0.40 27.08 -12.44
N PRO A 203 -0.45 27.04 -13.47
CA PRO A 203 -1.20 28.21 -13.89
C PRO A 203 -2.06 28.77 -12.75
N THR A 204 -2.06 30.09 -12.58
CA THR A 204 -2.81 30.77 -11.52
C THR A 204 -4.30 30.43 -11.52
N TYR A 205 -4.89 30.21 -12.71
CA TYR A 205 -6.32 29.83 -12.83
C TYR A 205 -6.66 28.51 -12.11
N VAL A 206 -5.68 27.60 -11.97
CA VAL A 206 -5.86 26.32 -11.28
C VAL A 206 -6.11 26.58 -9.79
N ILE A 207 -5.27 27.43 -9.19
CA ILE A 207 -5.33 27.80 -7.77
C ILE A 207 -6.61 28.55 -7.43
N THR A 208 -7.00 29.50 -8.27
CA THR A 208 -8.20 30.31 -8.03
C THR A 208 -9.47 29.46 -8.03
N ASN A 209 -9.47 28.35 -8.78
CA ASN A 209 -10.61 27.43 -8.89
C ASN A 209 -10.68 26.40 -7.76
N TRP A 210 -9.60 26.21 -6.97
CA TRP A 210 -9.61 25.25 -5.88
C TRP A 210 -10.52 25.68 -4.75
N ASN A 211 -11.36 24.76 -4.26
CA ASN A 211 -12.19 24.94 -3.06
C ASN A 211 -11.74 24.02 -1.93
N LEU A 212 -10.43 23.85 -1.78
CA LEU A 212 -9.84 23.00 -0.75
C LEU A 212 -10.43 23.31 0.63
N ASN A 213 -10.87 22.27 1.33
CA ASN A 213 -11.39 22.35 2.70
C ASN A 213 -11.02 21.11 3.53
N ALA A 214 -10.28 20.16 2.98
CA ALA A 214 -9.98 18.91 3.67
C ALA A 214 -8.57 18.39 3.37
N LEU A 215 -8.02 17.68 4.35
CA LEU A 215 -6.73 17.03 4.30
C LEU A 215 -6.90 15.57 4.73
N LEU A 216 -6.64 14.65 3.80
CA LEU A 216 -6.57 13.21 4.08
C LEU A 216 -5.13 12.84 4.45
N VAL A 217 -4.97 11.96 5.44
CA VAL A 217 -3.67 11.53 5.97
C VAL A 217 -3.59 10.01 6.03
N GLY A 218 -2.55 9.47 5.43
CA GLY A 218 -2.19 8.06 5.45
C GLY A 218 -3.02 7.13 4.57
N ASP A 219 -4.16 7.59 4.06
CA ASP A 219 -4.96 6.82 3.10
C ASP A 219 -5.88 7.72 2.25
N THR A 220 -6.14 7.28 1.02
CA THR A 220 -7.06 7.91 0.08
C THR A 220 -8.20 7.00 -0.37
N ARG A 221 -8.47 5.87 0.29
CA ARG A 221 -9.56 4.92 -0.04
C ARG A 221 -10.97 5.51 -0.04
N ARG A 222 -11.14 6.72 0.50
CA ARG A 222 -12.39 7.50 0.43
C ARG A 222 -12.53 8.27 -0.88
N LEU A 223 -11.46 8.37 -1.67
CA LEU A 223 -11.50 8.79 -3.05
C LEU A 223 -12.02 7.63 -3.90
N THR A 224 -12.67 7.93 -5.01
CA THR A 224 -13.12 6.93 -5.99
C THR A 224 -11.96 6.30 -6.78
N THR A 225 -10.72 6.48 -6.32
CA THR A 225 -9.50 6.01 -6.95
C THR A 225 -8.78 5.06 -5.99
N ASP A 226 -8.92 3.76 -6.21
CA ASP A 226 -8.12 2.73 -5.52
C ASP A 226 -6.62 2.77 -5.90
N ILE A 227 -6.18 3.84 -6.57
CA ILE A 227 -4.90 3.97 -7.26
C ILE A 227 -3.73 3.95 -6.28
N PHE A 228 -3.89 4.58 -5.12
CA PHE A 228 -2.80 4.82 -4.19
C PHE A 228 -2.74 3.81 -3.05
N GLN A 229 -1.53 3.39 -2.67
CA GLN A 229 -1.34 2.51 -1.53
C GLN A 229 -1.47 3.31 -0.22
N PRO A 230 -2.08 2.76 0.83
CA PRO A 230 -2.08 3.36 2.16
C PRO A 230 -0.65 3.49 2.71
N PHE A 231 -0.39 4.55 3.46
CA PHE A 231 0.88 4.73 4.14
C PHE A 231 1.05 3.74 5.29
N ILE A 232 2.27 3.24 5.44
CA ILE A 232 2.67 2.38 6.54
C ILE A 232 3.96 2.95 7.11
N GLY A 233 3.97 3.14 8.42
CA GLY A 233 5.09 3.74 9.12
C GLY A 233 4.61 4.70 10.20
N TYR A 234 5.36 5.78 10.38
CA TYR A 234 5.14 6.73 11.45
C TYR A 234 5.06 8.13 10.86
N MET A 235 4.19 8.96 11.44
CA MET A 235 4.22 10.40 11.22
C MET A 235 4.24 11.14 12.55
N SER A 236 4.90 12.29 12.57
CA SER A 236 4.83 13.25 13.68
C SER A 236 4.75 14.67 13.13
N ASP A 237 4.41 15.62 14.00
CA ASP A 237 4.54 17.05 13.70
C ASP A 237 3.79 17.48 12.43
N LEU A 238 2.59 16.95 12.19
CA LEU A 238 1.71 17.41 11.12
C LEU A 238 1.21 18.83 11.44
N ILE A 239 1.74 19.80 10.72
CA ILE A 239 1.44 21.22 10.84
C ILE A 239 0.81 21.69 9.54
N PHE A 240 -0.37 22.29 9.61
CA PHE A 240 -1.05 22.88 8.45
C PHE A 240 -1.46 24.32 8.77
N ASN A 241 -1.03 25.28 7.95
CA ASN A 241 -1.29 26.71 8.15
C ASN A 241 -1.06 27.19 9.60
N ASN A 242 0.05 26.76 10.20
CA ASN A 242 0.45 27.01 11.60
C ASN A 242 -0.36 26.29 12.69
N GLU A 243 -1.27 25.38 12.33
CA GLU A 243 -2.00 24.53 13.28
C GLU A 243 -1.37 23.15 13.40
N TYR A 244 -1.12 22.69 14.63
CA TYR A 244 -0.63 21.34 14.91
C TYR A 244 -1.80 20.35 14.93
N LEU A 245 -1.97 19.56 13.87
CA LEU A 245 -3.16 18.73 13.70
C LEU A 245 -3.16 17.46 14.56
N PHE A 246 -2.01 16.82 14.78
CA PHE A 246 -1.94 15.59 15.59
C PHE A 246 -2.20 15.82 17.09
N THR A 247 -2.12 17.05 17.58
CA THR A 247 -2.44 17.35 18.99
C THR A 247 -3.90 17.05 19.33
N SER A 248 -4.80 17.25 18.37
CA SER A 248 -6.22 16.94 18.48
C SER A 248 -6.52 15.45 18.73
N LEU A 249 -5.58 14.54 18.44
CA LEU A 249 -5.75 13.09 18.59
C LEU A 249 -5.47 12.59 20.01
N THR A 250 -4.97 13.44 20.91
CA THR A 250 -4.64 13.04 22.28
C THR A 250 -5.75 13.40 23.26
N THR A 251 -6.04 12.50 24.20
CA THR A 251 -7.09 12.67 25.24
C THR A 251 -6.75 13.70 26.32
N ARG A 252 -5.64 14.44 26.19
CA ARG A 252 -5.32 15.53 27.12
C ARG A 252 -6.29 16.67 26.83
N LYS A 253 -7.27 16.83 27.73
CA LYS A 253 -8.31 17.88 27.82
C LYS A 253 -7.75 19.31 27.90
N GLN A 254 -6.85 19.71 27.03
CA GLN A 254 -6.68 21.13 26.73
C GLN A 254 -7.57 21.41 25.52
N ARG A 255 -8.41 22.44 25.65
CA ARG A 255 -9.25 22.98 24.58
C ARG A 255 -8.35 23.39 23.41
N ILE A 256 -8.07 22.46 22.51
CA ILE A 256 -7.41 22.78 21.25
C ILE A 256 -8.54 23.03 20.26
N GLN A 257 -8.83 24.31 20.01
CA GLN A 257 -9.63 24.73 18.87
C GLN A 257 -8.75 24.62 17.62
N SER A 258 -8.57 23.38 17.13
CA SER A 258 -8.21 23.20 15.73
C SER A 258 -9.38 23.72 14.89
N SER A 259 -9.07 24.49 13.85
CA SER A 259 -10.11 24.92 12.90
C SER A 259 -10.65 23.74 12.08
N PHE A 260 -9.89 22.64 12.05
CA PHE A 260 -10.29 21.36 11.47
C PHE A 260 -11.01 20.47 12.48
N HIS A 261 -12.13 19.90 12.04
CA HIS A 261 -12.72 18.71 12.63
C HIS A 261 -12.01 17.48 12.08
N TYR A 262 -11.92 16.39 12.85
CA TYR A 262 -11.27 15.17 12.37
C TYR A 262 -12.12 13.92 12.57
N SER A 263 -11.91 12.95 11.69
CA SER A 263 -12.35 11.56 11.87
C SER A 263 -11.19 10.63 11.57
N SER A 264 -10.96 9.63 12.41
CA SER A 264 -9.84 8.71 12.26
C SER A 264 -10.25 7.28 12.57
N GLN A 265 -9.60 6.31 11.94
CA GLN A 265 -9.80 4.89 12.24
C GLN A 265 -8.46 4.15 12.22
N HIS A 266 -8.34 3.15 13.11
CA HIS A 266 -7.19 2.25 13.22
C HIS A 266 -5.83 2.92 13.46
N ILE A 267 -5.82 4.22 13.79
CA ILE A 267 -4.62 4.95 14.19
C ILE A 267 -4.17 4.50 15.58
N ILE A 268 -2.85 4.48 15.80
CA ILE A 268 -2.29 4.21 17.12
C ILE A 268 -1.36 5.35 17.51
N VAL A 269 -1.64 6.00 18.65
CA VAL A 269 -0.79 7.06 19.20
C VAL A 269 0.44 6.43 19.88
N GLY A 270 1.62 6.92 19.53
CA GLY A 270 2.93 6.43 19.99
C GLY A 270 3.62 5.53 18.97
N TYR A 271 4.87 5.13 19.27
CA TYR A 271 5.60 4.15 18.48
C TYR A 271 5.05 2.75 18.73
N ARG A 272 4.42 2.17 17.71
CA ARG A 272 4.06 0.76 17.64
C ARG A 272 4.52 0.18 16.32
N ILE A 273 4.72 -1.12 16.27
CA ILE A 273 5.22 -1.72 15.04
C ILE A 273 4.18 -1.53 13.94
N ALA A 274 4.52 -0.76 12.90
CA ALA A 274 3.68 -0.59 11.73
C ALA A 274 3.65 -1.92 10.95
N PHE A 275 2.49 -2.54 10.88
CA PHE A 275 2.28 -3.78 10.14
C PHE A 275 1.25 -3.58 9.04
N PHE A 276 1.24 -4.49 8.08
CA PHE A 276 0.15 -4.60 7.14
C PHE A 276 -0.88 -5.60 7.67
N ASN A 277 -2.15 -5.47 7.29
CA ASN A 277 -3.20 -6.42 7.66
C ASN A 277 -2.74 -7.87 7.45
N LEU A 278 -2.63 -8.60 8.54
CA LEU A 278 -2.22 -9.99 8.54
C LEU A 278 -3.40 -10.86 8.14
N ILE A 279 -3.25 -11.64 7.08
CA ILE A 279 -4.27 -12.63 6.69
C ILE A 279 -3.71 -14.00 6.95
N THR A 280 -4.41 -14.81 7.74
CA THR A 280 -4.04 -16.21 7.96
C THR A 280 -4.80 -17.10 6.99
N ILE A 281 -4.06 -17.91 6.23
CA ILE A 281 -4.60 -19.02 5.46
C ILE A 281 -4.41 -20.29 6.27
N GLU A 282 -5.53 -20.89 6.67
CA GLU A 282 -5.58 -22.03 7.59
C GLU A 282 -5.67 -23.38 6.86
N THR A 283 -6.05 -23.41 5.56
CA THR A 283 -6.20 -24.67 4.79
C THR A 283 -5.70 -24.55 3.34
N GLN A 284 -5.45 -25.70 2.70
CA GLN A 284 -5.06 -25.86 1.27
C GLN A 284 -6.07 -25.36 0.25
N THR A 285 -7.32 -25.38 0.67
CA THR A 285 -8.42 -25.04 -0.21
C THR A 285 -8.77 -23.57 -0.06
N SER A 286 -8.07 -22.88 0.85
CA SER A 286 -8.27 -21.48 1.10
C SER A 286 -7.65 -20.63 0.00
N LEU A 287 -8.46 -19.73 -0.51
CA LEU A 287 -8.18 -19.02 -1.76
C LEU A 287 -8.75 -17.61 -1.63
N ILE A 288 -7.91 -16.63 -1.99
CA ILE A 288 -8.35 -15.24 -2.16
C ILE A 288 -8.30 -14.92 -3.65
N VAL A 289 -9.44 -14.51 -4.19
CA VAL A 289 -9.55 -14.11 -5.60
C VAL A 289 -9.57 -12.58 -5.64
N PHE A 290 -8.66 -12.00 -6.39
CA PHE A 290 -8.65 -10.56 -6.66
C PHE A 290 -9.28 -10.26 -8.03
N SER A 291 -9.94 -9.11 -8.13
CA SER A 291 -10.33 -8.54 -9.42
C SER A 291 -9.09 -8.16 -10.22
N GLU A 292 -9.15 -8.28 -11.54
CA GLU A 292 -8.10 -7.72 -12.39
C GLU A 292 -8.19 -6.20 -12.32
N ARG A 293 -7.11 -5.57 -11.84
CA ARG A 293 -6.99 -4.12 -11.83
C ARG A 293 -6.51 -3.69 -13.21
N GLU A 294 -7.34 -2.98 -13.95
CA GLU A 294 -6.90 -2.31 -15.18
C GLU A 294 -5.84 -1.26 -14.80
N ASN A 295 -4.56 -1.60 -15.00
CA ASN A 295 -3.52 -0.60 -14.97
C ASN A 295 -3.71 0.29 -16.20
N GLN A 296 -4.37 1.43 -16.02
CA GLN A 296 -4.54 2.45 -17.07
C GLN A 296 -3.18 3.01 -17.54
N ASN A 297 -2.12 2.81 -16.75
CA ASN A 297 -0.75 3.01 -17.19
C ASN A 297 -0.32 1.83 -18.06
N LYS A 298 -0.26 2.08 -19.38
CA LYS A 298 0.25 1.23 -20.47
C LYS A 298 1.73 0.83 -20.33
N ASN A 299 2.22 0.56 -19.13
CA ASN A 299 3.54 -0.03 -18.91
C ASN A 299 3.44 -1.54 -19.07
N HIS A 300 3.17 -1.98 -20.31
CA HIS A 300 3.20 -3.37 -20.74
C HIS A 300 4.63 -3.92 -20.54
N GLY A 301 4.97 -4.38 -19.35
CA GLY A 301 6.28 -5.02 -19.08
C GLY A 301 6.80 -4.96 -17.66
N LYS A 302 6.29 -4.08 -16.78
CA LYS A 302 6.80 -3.97 -15.40
C LYS A 302 5.97 -4.84 -14.45
N LEU A 303 6.58 -5.91 -13.94
CA LEU A 303 6.07 -6.68 -12.80
C LEU A 303 6.79 -6.19 -11.54
N ASP A 304 6.08 -5.79 -10.49
CA ASP A 304 6.66 -5.52 -9.16
C ASP A 304 5.75 -6.13 -8.11
N ILE A 305 6.11 -7.34 -7.68
CA ILE A 305 5.40 -8.12 -6.66
C ILE A 305 6.20 -8.00 -5.37
N TYR A 306 5.52 -7.59 -4.31
CA TYR A 306 6.06 -7.54 -2.97
C TYR A 306 5.07 -8.15 -1.97
N PHE A 307 5.57 -9.03 -1.10
CA PHE A 307 4.81 -9.52 0.05
C PHE A 307 5.76 -10.04 1.14
N LEU A 308 5.29 -10.02 2.39
CA LEU A 308 5.87 -10.78 3.49
C LEU A 308 5.08 -12.07 3.66
N PHE A 309 5.77 -13.17 3.93
CA PHE A 309 5.12 -14.42 4.31
C PHE A 309 5.84 -15.11 5.48
N ARG A 310 5.08 -15.92 6.19
CA ARG A 310 5.57 -16.84 7.22
C ARG A 310 4.87 -18.17 7.03
N SER A 311 5.63 -19.26 7.04
CA SER A 311 5.11 -20.59 6.76
C SER A 311 5.91 -21.67 7.49
N TYR A 312 5.26 -22.80 7.79
CA TYR A 312 5.91 -24.08 8.14
C TYR A 312 5.63 -25.16 7.07
N VAL A 313 4.93 -24.75 6.01
CA VAL A 313 4.41 -25.57 4.91
C VAL A 313 5.47 -25.63 3.81
N PRO A 314 6.12 -26.80 3.59
CA PRO A 314 7.19 -26.96 2.59
C PRO A 314 6.72 -26.76 1.15
N ASP A 315 5.47 -27.08 0.83
CA ASP A 315 4.97 -27.10 -0.53
C ASP A 315 3.64 -26.37 -0.60
N GLY A 316 3.50 -25.48 -1.57
CA GLY A 316 2.25 -24.75 -1.80
C GLY A 316 2.43 -23.53 -2.69
N ILE A 317 1.42 -23.24 -3.49
CA ILE A 317 1.40 -22.02 -4.31
C ILE A 317 1.05 -20.85 -3.39
N ILE A 318 1.76 -19.74 -3.50
CA ILE A 318 1.53 -18.52 -2.73
C ILE A 318 0.72 -17.53 -3.57
N LEU A 319 1.05 -17.35 -4.85
CA LEU A 319 0.37 -16.42 -5.76
C LEU A 319 0.30 -17.02 -7.17
N TYR A 320 -0.84 -16.87 -7.85
CA TYR A 320 -1.00 -17.34 -9.23
C TYR A 320 -1.84 -16.37 -10.07
N ARG A 321 -1.40 -16.14 -11.31
CA ARG A 321 -2.10 -15.39 -12.34
C ARG A 321 -2.11 -16.18 -13.63
N TYR A 322 -3.25 -16.17 -14.31
CA TYR A 322 -3.41 -16.70 -15.66
C TYR A 322 -4.12 -15.68 -16.54
N ALA A 323 -3.49 -15.28 -17.64
CA ALA A 323 -4.06 -14.40 -18.66
C ALA A 323 -4.66 -15.26 -19.78
N GLN A 324 -5.95 -15.58 -19.66
CA GLN A 324 -6.67 -16.53 -20.53
C GLN A 324 -6.60 -16.22 -22.02
N GLY A 325 -6.45 -14.95 -22.41
CA GLY A 325 -6.33 -14.52 -23.81
C GLY A 325 -4.92 -14.63 -24.40
N LEU A 326 -3.87 -14.62 -23.57
CA LEU A 326 -2.47 -14.68 -24.01
C LEU A 326 -1.82 -16.04 -23.73
N ASN A 327 -2.53 -16.92 -23.00
CA ASN A 327 -1.98 -18.17 -22.46
C ASN A 327 -0.71 -17.93 -21.62
N GLU A 328 -0.62 -16.76 -20.99
CA GLU A 328 0.49 -16.38 -20.13
C GLU A 328 0.13 -16.66 -18.67
N TYR A 329 1.09 -17.10 -17.88
CA TYR A 329 0.91 -17.28 -16.45
C TYR A 329 2.16 -17.01 -15.66
N PHE A 330 1.95 -16.73 -14.38
CA PHE A 330 3.00 -16.91 -13.39
C PHE A 330 2.43 -17.53 -12.12
N ALA A 331 3.25 -18.31 -11.43
CA ALA A 331 2.96 -18.91 -10.15
C ALA A 331 4.18 -18.71 -9.24
N ILE A 332 3.97 -18.18 -8.05
CA ILE A 332 4.99 -18.12 -6.99
C ILE A 332 4.55 -19.10 -5.93
N GLY A 333 5.45 -19.94 -5.46
CA GLY A 333 5.15 -20.94 -4.44
C GLY A 333 6.40 -21.45 -3.74
N LEU A 334 6.19 -22.36 -2.82
CA LEU A 334 7.25 -23.11 -2.14
C LEU A 334 7.28 -24.53 -2.71
N ARG A 335 8.49 -25.06 -2.89
CA ARG A 335 8.75 -26.47 -3.16
C ARG A 335 9.83 -26.96 -2.21
N ALA A 336 9.54 -27.94 -1.37
CA ALA A 336 10.42 -28.41 -0.30
C ALA A 336 10.99 -27.29 0.60
N GLY A 337 10.23 -26.20 0.76
CA GLY A 337 10.58 -25.01 1.53
C GLY A 337 11.35 -23.94 0.76
N ILE A 338 11.63 -24.14 -0.54
CA ILE A 338 12.38 -23.21 -1.38
C ILE A 338 11.40 -22.39 -2.22
N LEU A 339 11.53 -21.06 -2.20
CA LEU A 339 10.70 -20.17 -3.01
C LEU A 339 11.03 -20.34 -4.50
N THR A 340 10.00 -20.57 -5.29
CA THR A 340 10.09 -20.81 -6.73
C THR A 340 9.05 -19.95 -7.47
N LEU A 341 9.49 -19.30 -8.54
CA LEU A 341 8.66 -18.62 -9.52
C LEU A 341 8.61 -19.48 -10.80
N PHE A 342 7.42 -19.90 -11.19
CA PHE A 342 7.13 -20.49 -12.50
C PHE A 342 6.44 -19.46 -13.36
N MET A 343 6.81 -19.36 -14.63
CA MET A 343 6.21 -18.39 -15.53
C MET A 343 6.27 -18.84 -16.98
N ASP A 344 5.28 -18.43 -17.74
CA ASP A 344 5.27 -18.50 -19.20
C ASP A 344 4.61 -17.22 -19.70
N PHE A 345 5.36 -16.39 -20.41
CA PHE A 345 4.87 -15.15 -21.03
C PHE A 345 4.82 -15.29 -22.56
N GLY A 346 4.48 -16.48 -23.07
CA GLY A 346 4.39 -16.75 -24.51
C GLY A 346 5.73 -17.11 -25.18
N PHE A 347 6.85 -16.97 -24.46
CA PHE A 347 8.20 -17.35 -24.90
C PHE A 347 8.68 -18.68 -24.30
N GLY A 348 7.77 -19.46 -23.75
CA GLY A 348 8.05 -20.76 -23.14
C GLY A 348 8.25 -20.69 -21.63
N LYS A 349 8.14 -21.87 -21.01
CA LYS A 349 8.17 -22.04 -19.56
C LYS A 349 9.55 -21.72 -18.99
N ARG A 350 9.58 -20.88 -17.97
CA ARG A 350 10.78 -20.58 -17.18
C ARG A 350 10.51 -20.84 -15.70
N GLN A 351 11.58 -21.20 -14.99
CA GLN A 351 11.59 -21.38 -13.54
C GLN A 351 12.75 -20.59 -12.96
N ILE A 352 12.46 -19.80 -11.93
CA ILE A 352 13.46 -19.09 -11.13
C ILE A 352 13.32 -19.60 -9.70
N VAL A 353 14.43 -20.08 -9.13
CA VAL A 353 14.50 -20.64 -7.78
C VAL A 353 15.30 -19.67 -6.91
N SER A 354 14.82 -19.42 -5.70
CA SER A 354 15.57 -18.68 -4.68
C SER A 354 16.78 -19.49 -4.19
N ASP A 355 17.57 -18.90 -3.29
CA ASP A 355 18.72 -19.57 -2.66
C ASP A 355 18.31 -20.91 -2.01
N GLU A 356 18.68 -22.02 -2.67
CA GLU A 356 18.30 -23.39 -2.27
C GLU A 356 18.90 -23.81 -0.92
N SER A 357 19.93 -23.11 -0.44
CA SER A 357 20.49 -23.35 0.89
C SER A 357 19.57 -22.88 2.02
N LYS A 358 18.56 -22.05 1.71
CA LYS A 358 17.64 -21.46 2.68
C LYS A 358 16.23 -22.01 2.50
N LYS A 359 15.78 -22.80 3.48
CA LYS A 359 14.37 -23.18 3.61
C LYS A 359 13.60 -22.05 4.30
N LEU A 360 12.62 -21.49 3.60
CA LEU A 360 11.79 -20.37 4.09
C LEU A 360 10.57 -20.85 4.90
N THR A 361 10.58 -22.11 5.32
CA THR A 361 9.50 -22.77 6.07
C THR A 361 9.88 -23.01 7.52
N ASP A 362 10.63 -22.06 8.06
CA ASP A 362 11.17 -22.05 9.41
C ASP A 362 10.27 -21.33 10.43
N GLY A 363 9.07 -20.90 10.01
CA GLY A 363 8.15 -20.15 10.86
C GLY A 363 8.59 -18.72 11.16
N LYS A 364 9.55 -18.17 10.41
CA LYS A 364 9.94 -16.76 10.49
C LYS A 364 9.31 -15.95 9.35
N TRP A 365 9.31 -14.64 9.52
CA TRP A 365 8.89 -13.71 8.49
C TRP A 365 9.98 -13.60 7.42
N HIS A 366 9.59 -13.83 6.17
CA HIS A 366 10.41 -13.69 4.99
C HIS A 366 9.87 -12.59 4.10
N GLU A 367 10.78 -11.84 3.49
CA GLU A 367 10.46 -10.80 2.53
C GLU A 367 10.71 -11.30 1.12
N VAL A 368 9.70 -11.17 0.27
CA VAL A 368 9.78 -11.56 -1.14
C VAL A 368 9.50 -10.35 -2.00
N ARG A 369 10.46 -10.03 -2.86
CA ARG A 369 10.31 -9.04 -3.91
C ARG A 369 10.68 -9.65 -5.25
N ILE A 370 9.78 -9.54 -6.22
CA ILE A 370 9.97 -10.01 -7.59
C ILE A 370 9.72 -8.82 -8.52
N THR A 371 10.78 -8.36 -9.17
CA THR A 371 10.72 -7.26 -10.13
C THR A 371 11.11 -7.76 -11.51
N LYS A 372 10.27 -7.50 -12.53
CA LYS A 372 10.65 -7.60 -13.94
C LYS A 372 11.03 -6.20 -14.45
N ILE A 373 12.26 -6.07 -14.93
CA ILE A 373 12.78 -4.86 -15.56
C ILE A 373 13.09 -5.21 -17.02
N GLY A 374 12.35 -4.64 -17.97
CA GLY A 374 12.51 -4.92 -19.41
C GLY A 374 11.48 -5.92 -19.96
N THR A 375 11.64 -6.30 -21.23
CA THR A 375 10.73 -7.22 -21.94
C THR A 375 11.06 -8.69 -21.76
N ASP A 376 12.31 -9.01 -21.38
CA ASP A 376 12.86 -10.37 -21.46
C ASP A 376 12.92 -11.10 -20.12
#